data_AF-A0A9P0NY12-F1
#
_entry.id   AF-A0A9P0NY12-F1
#
_cell.length_a   1.000
_cell.length_b   1.000
_cell.length_c   1.000
_cell.angle_alpha   90.00
_cell.angle_beta   90.00
_cell.angle_gamma   90.00
#
_symmetry.space_group_name_H-M   'P 1'
#
loop_
_entity.id
_entity.type
_entity.pdbx_description
1 polymer ?
#
loop_
_entity_poly.entity_id
_entity_poly.type
_entity_poly.pdbx_seq_one_letter_code
_entity_poly.pdbx_strand_id
1 'polypeptide(L)'
;MDKLKAIFPVVTDNYTLCDMPASEIEEDEFNAMVEFTETANIVVPIQNMIVNRTEDILRDKIVPQFWSFFKKNDFSRTGFQKFYNAVKYLHDSYTSFYHIYDRLLLFRKRTNLKKPIYEHTCPHSALRLILRAILFSYYYLEHDNIIKEFYEAALKMEDSEGDHHCIILEDNMDCNCLHSFNETNRKLGEMHLLEPLVGQDLTDVIYNYTHSHIQKICKDSFDTNYIWTLEKSA
;
A
#
# COMPACT_ATOMS: atom_id res chain seq x y z
N MET A 1 9.62 -31.25 -4.12
CA MET A 1 9.07 -30.03 -4.77
C MET A 1 7.65 -29.75 -4.33
N ASP A 2 6.76 -30.74 -4.25
CA ASP A 2 5.34 -30.49 -3.94
C ASP A 2 5.09 -29.93 -2.53
N LYS A 3 5.85 -30.40 -1.52
CA LYS A 3 5.82 -29.84 -0.16
C LYS A 3 6.26 -28.37 -0.09
N LEU A 4 7.26 -27.99 -0.88
CA LEU A 4 7.72 -26.59 -0.95
C LEU A 4 6.63 -25.69 -1.53
N LYS A 5 5.89 -26.17 -2.54
CA LYS A 5 4.78 -25.43 -3.16
C LYS A 5 3.59 -25.27 -2.21
N ALA A 6 3.31 -26.27 -1.37
CA ALA A 6 2.26 -26.16 -0.35
C ALA A 6 2.61 -25.11 0.73
N ILE A 7 3.88 -25.07 1.16
CA ILE A 7 4.36 -24.15 2.20
C ILE A 7 4.58 -22.74 1.66
N PHE A 8 5.13 -22.63 0.44
CA PHE A 8 5.40 -21.38 -0.25
C PHE A 8 4.71 -21.38 -1.63
N PRO A 9 3.40 -21.09 -1.70
CA PRO A 9 2.65 -21.09 -2.95
C PRO A 9 3.23 -20.15 -4.00
N VAL A 10 3.89 -19.07 -3.58
CA VAL A 10 4.56 -18.11 -4.44
C VAL A 10 5.53 -18.77 -5.42
N VAL A 11 6.14 -19.89 -5.03
CA VAL A 11 7.12 -20.64 -5.82
C VAL A 11 6.49 -21.34 -7.04
N THR A 12 5.16 -21.38 -7.14
CA THR A 12 4.45 -21.96 -8.29
C THR A 12 4.34 -21.00 -9.47
N ASP A 13 4.42 -21.55 -10.69
CA ASP A 13 4.28 -20.77 -11.92
C ASP A 13 2.89 -20.12 -12.06
N ASN A 14 1.87 -20.77 -11.48
CA ASN A 14 0.47 -20.38 -11.55
C ASN A 14 -0.03 -19.61 -10.31
N TYR A 15 0.87 -19.07 -9.48
CA TYR A 15 0.47 -18.36 -8.27
C TYR A 15 -0.57 -17.27 -8.54
N THR A 16 -1.69 -17.36 -7.85
CA THR A 16 -2.75 -16.37 -7.74
C THR A 16 -2.77 -15.80 -6.32
N LEU A 17 -3.20 -14.55 -6.17
CA LEU A 17 -3.35 -13.94 -4.83
C LEU A 17 -4.37 -14.68 -3.95
N CYS A 18 -5.24 -15.51 -4.55
CA CYS A 18 -6.17 -16.39 -3.87
C CYS A 18 -5.52 -17.68 -3.34
N ASP A 19 -4.31 -18.02 -3.78
CA ASP A 19 -3.52 -19.15 -3.27
C ASP A 19 -2.85 -18.81 -1.93
N MET A 20 -3.49 -17.92 -1.17
CA MET A 20 -3.22 -17.72 0.25
C MET A 20 -3.12 -19.08 0.88
N PRO A 21 -1.99 -19.41 1.51
CA PRO A 21 -1.89 -20.74 2.01
C PRO A 21 -2.91 -20.92 3.13
N ALA A 22 -3.68 -22.00 3.03
CA ALA A 22 -4.69 -22.36 4.02
C ALA A 22 -4.09 -22.26 5.43
N SER A 23 -4.91 -21.79 6.36
CA SER A 23 -4.62 -21.80 7.78
C SER A 23 -4.15 -23.19 8.19
N GLU A 24 -3.02 -23.24 8.88
CA GLU A 24 -2.36 -24.43 9.44
C GLU A 24 -1.60 -25.28 8.41
N ILE A 25 -0.32 -24.97 8.22
CA ILE A 25 0.64 -25.99 7.79
C ILE A 25 0.86 -26.90 8.99
N GLU A 26 0.69 -28.21 8.82
CA GLU A 26 1.07 -29.17 9.86
C GLU A 26 2.55 -29.00 10.21
N GLU A 27 2.84 -28.82 11.50
CA GLU A 27 4.18 -28.48 11.97
C GLU A 27 5.22 -29.55 11.58
N ASP A 28 4.80 -30.81 11.52
CA ASP A 28 5.61 -31.95 11.09
C ASP A 28 6.00 -31.86 9.61
N GLU A 29 5.09 -31.41 8.74
CA GLU A 29 5.40 -31.20 7.33
C GLU A 29 6.41 -30.07 7.11
N PHE A 30 6.28 -29.00 7.90
CA PHE A 30 7.22 -27.88 7.86
C PHE A 30 8.61 -28.31 8.35
N ASN A 31 8.69 -29.08 9.44
CA ASN A 31 9.94 -29.62 9.97
C ASN A 31 10.63 -30.56 8.98
N ALA A 32 9.88 -31.49 8.38
CA ALA A 32 10.43 -32.39 7.37
C ALA A 32 10.99 -31.63 6.14
N MET A 33 10.36 -30.51 5.75
CA MET A 33 10.88 -29.65 4.70
C MET A 33 12.18 -28.95 5.11
N VAL A 34 12.24 -28.41 6.33
CA VAL A 34 13.45 -27.78 6.89
C VAL A 34 14.62 -28.77 6.89
N GLU A 35 14.45 -29.96 7.47
CA GLU A 35 15.49 -31.00 7.55
C GLU A 35 16.00 -31.40 6.16
N PHE A 36 15.08 -31.56 5.20
CA PHE A 36 15.44 -31.85 3.82
C PHE A 36 16.28 -30.73 3.20
N THR A 37 15.88 -29.47 3.38
CA THR A 37 16.61 -28.33 2.80
C THR A 37 17.99 -28.14 3.40
N GLU A 38 18.16 -28.44 4.69
CA GLU A 38 19.47 -28.44 5.36
C GLU A 38 20.34 -29.57 4.86
N THR A 39 19.81 -30.80 4.79
CA THR A 39 20.54 -31.98 4.30
C THR A 39 20.98 -31.81 2.85
N ALA A 40 20.13 -31.22 2.01
CA ALA A 40 20.43 -30.95 0.61
C ALA A 40 21.27 -29.67 0.39
N ASN A 41 21.56 -28.89 1.45
CA ASN A 41 22.28 -27.62 1.40
C ASN A 41 21.67 -26.59 0.43
N ILE A 42 20.33 -26.53 0.38
CA ILE A 42 19.56 -25.64 -0.53
C ILE A 42 18.83 -24.51 0.20
N VAL A 43 19.09 -24.30 1.49
CA VAL A 43 18.44 -23.27 2.32
C VAL A 43 18.52 -21.87 1.70
N VAL A 44 19.71 -21.44 1.26
CA VAL A 44 19.91 -20.14 0.59
C VAL A 44 19.21 -20.07 -0.78
N PRO A 45 19.37 -21.07 -1.67
CA PRO A 45 18.58 -21.15 -2.91
C PRO A 45 17.07 -21.00 -2.70
N ILE A 46 16.49 -21.65 -1.68
CA ILE A 46 15.04 -21.56 -1.40
C ILE A 46 14.64 -20.13 -1.04
N GLN A 47 15.39 -19.46 -0.15
CA GLN A 47 15.13 -18.05 0.16
C GLN A 47 15.17 -17.19 -1.10
N ASN A 48 16.23 -17.33 -1.90
CA ASN A 48 16.40 -16.53 -3.11
C ASN A 48 15.27 -16.79 -4.11
N MET A 49 14.81 -18.04 -4.23
CA MET A 49 13.70 -18.41 -5.09
C MET A 49 12.40 -17.72 -4.66
N ILE A 50 12.10 -17.70 -3.36
CA ILE A 50 10.92 -17.00 -2.81
C ILE A 50 11.01 -15.50 -3.11
N VAL A 51 12.15 -14.87 -2.81
CA VAL A 51 12.36 -13.43 -3.01
C VAL A 51 12.25 -13.05 -4.49
N ASN A 52 12.97 -13.74 -5.37
CA ASN A 52 12.94 -13.47 -6.81
C ASN A 52 11.52 -13.63 -7.37
N ARG A 53 10.79 -14.64 -6.91
CA ARG A 53 9.44 -14.88 -7.41
C ARG A 53 8.44 -13.84 -6.92
N THR A 54 8.59 -13.36 -5.68
CA THR A 54 7.85 -12.19 -5.19
C THR A 54 8.15 -10.95 -6.05
N GLU A 55 9.41 -10.71 -6.41
CA GLU A 55 9.78 -9.60 -7.29
C GLU A 55 9.13 -9.71 -8.67
N ASP A 56 9.19 -10.88 -9.30
CA ASP A 56 8.59 -11.12 -10.61
C ASP A 56 7.07 -10.84 -10.58
N ILE A 57 6.36 -11.35 -9.57
CA ILE A 57 4.91 -11.14 -9.45
C ILE A 57 4.59 -9.66 -9.22
N LEU A 58 5.35 -8.98 -8.35
CA LEU A 58 5.18 -7.55 -8.10
C LEU A 58 5.42 -6.74 -9.37
N ARG A 59 6.49 -7.04 -10.11
CA ARG A 59 6.92 -6.34 -11.32
C ARG A 59 5.96 -6.55 -12.48
N ASP A 60 5.54 -7.78 -12.72
CA ASP A 60 4.84 -8.14 -13.95
C ASP A 60 3.32 -8.05 -13.81
N LYS A 61 2.78 -8.16 -12.59
CA LYS A 61 1.33 -8.20 -12.34
C LYS A 61 0.86 -7.08 -11.43
N ILE A 62 1.38 -7.00 -10.20
CA ILE A 62 0.78 -6.16 -9.15
C ILE A 62 1.00 -4.67 -9.42
N VAL A 63 2.24 -4.24 -9.63
CA VAL A 63 2.56 -2.82 -9.84
C VAL A 63 1.93 -2.28 -11.13
N PRO A 64 1.97 -2.98 -12.29
CA PRO A 64 1.25 -2.55 -13.49
C PRO A 64 -0.26 -2.39 -13.27
N GLN A 65 -0.88 -3.33 -12.56
CA GLN A 65 -2.32 -3.26 -12.23
C GLN A 65 -2.62 -2.10 -11.28
N PHE A 66 -1.78 -1.85 -10.27
CA PHE A 66 -1.89 -0.69 -9.39
C PHE A 66 -1.88 0.62 -10.20
N TRP A 67 -0.92 0.80 -11.10
CA TRP A 67 -0.84 2.01 -11.91
C TRP A 67 -1.95 2.11 -12.96
N SER A 68 -2.59 0.99 -13.33
CA SER A 68 -3.73 1.01 -14.25
C SER A 68 -4.94 1.80 -13.71
N PHE A 69 -5.11 1.87 -12.38
CA PHE A 69 -6.16 2.67 -11.74
C PHE A 69 -5.99 4.18 -11.95
N PHE A 70 -4.79 4.63 -12.34
CA PHE A 70 -4.47 6.04 -12.56
C PHE A 70 -4.70 6.49 -14.01
N LYS A 71 -5.15 5.60 -14.90
CA LYS A 71 -5.42 5.94 -16.31
C LYS A 71 -6.69 6.80 -16.43
N LYS A 72 -6.65 7.80 -17.32
CA LYS A 72 -7.71 8.80 -17.53
C LYS A 72 -9.01 8.25 -18.15
N ASN A 73 -9.03 7.01 -18.64
CA ASN A 73 -10.11 6.51 -19.50
C ASN A 73 -11.44 6.16 -18.81
N ASP A 74 -11.49 6.12 -17.46
CA ASP A 74 -12.74 5.92 -16.73
C ASP A 74 -13.40 7.27 -16.41
N PHE A 75 -14.38 7.65 -17.23
CA PHE A 75 -15.22 8.85 -17.08
C PHE A 75 -16.18 8.79 -15.89
N SER A 76 -16.30 7.64 -15.20
CA SER A 76 -17.31 7.39 -14.17
C SER A 76 -16.79 7.44 -12.72
N ARG A 77 -15.46 7.42 -12.50
CA ARG A 77 -14.87 7.34 -11.15
C ARG A 77 -14.06 8.59 -10.84
N THR A 78 -14.35 9.22 -9.71
CA THR A 78 -13.58 10.34 -9.14
C THR A 78 -12.16 9.89 -8.79
N GLY A 79 -11.18 10.82 -8.76
CA GLY A 79 -9.82 10.53 -8.28
C GLY A 79 -9.80 9.87 -6.91
N PHE A 80 -10.75 10.23 -6.04
CA PHE A 80 -10.92 9.61 -4.74
C PHE A 80 -11.11 8.08 -4.83
N GLN A 81 -12.08 7.63 -5.64
CA GLN A 81 -12.38 6.21 -5.78
C GLN A 81 -11.27 5.46 -6.53
N LYS A 82 -10.59 6.11 -7.48
CA LYS A 82 -9.43 5.54 -8.17
C LYS A 82 -8.28 5.27 -7.20
N PHE A 83 -7.92 6.26 -6.38
CA PHE A 83 -6.84 6.12 -5.41
C PHE A 83 -7.17 5.09 -4.32
N TYR A 84 -8.38 5.15 -3.75
CA TYR A 84 -8.84 4.17 -2.75
C TYR A 84 -8.72 2.73 -3.27
N ASN A 85 -9.24 2.45 -4.48
CA ASN A 85 -9.19 1.12 -5.06
C ASN A 85 -7.76 0.67 -5.38
N ALA A 86 -6.91 1.59 -5.86
CA ALA A 86 -5.51 1.29 -6.13
C ALA A 86 -4.77 0.87 -4.85
N VAL A 87 -4.89 1.66 -3.77
CA VAL A 87 -4.27 1.37 -2.48
C VAL A 87 -4.84 0.10 -1.86
N LYS A 88 -6.15 -0.12 -1.95
CA LYS A 88 -6.78 -1.36 -1.48
C LYS A 88 -6.21 -2.57 -2.20
N TYR A 89 -6.17 -2.55 -3.53
CA TYR A 89 -5.61 -3.64 -4.33
C TYR A 89 -4.14 -3.92 -3.97
N LEU A 90 -3.33 -2.88 -3.83
CA LEU A 90 -1.92 -3.01 -3.48
C LEU A 90 -1.74 -3.61 -2.08
N HIS A 91 -2.53 -3.15 -1.10
CA HIS A 91 -2.49 -3.61 0.27
C HIS A 91 -2.96 -5.06 0.41
N ASP A 92 -4.04 -5.43 -0.25
CA ASP A 92 -4.56 -6.80 -0.24
C ASP A 92 -3.47 -7.75 -0.81
N SER A 93 -2.81 -7.33 -1.90
CA SER A 93 -1.68 -8.08 -2.49
C SER A 93 -0.46 -8.14 -1.54
N TYR A 94 -0.12 -7.04 -0.89
CA TYR A 94 0.98 -6.97 0.08
C TYR A 94 0.73 -7.87 1.29
N THR A 95 -0.51 -7.91 1.79
CA THR A 95 -0.92 -8.79 2.90
C THR A 95 -0.68 -10.26 2.55
N SER A 96 -0.98 -10.66 1.31
CA SER A 96 -0.68 -12.03 0.86
C SER A 96 0.80 -12.36 0.91
N PHE A 97 1.67 -11.45 0.45
CA PHE A 97 3.12 -11.62 0.56
C PHE A 97 3.61 -11.57 2.01
N TYR A 98 2.99 -10.76 2.86
CA TYR A 98 3.34 -10.67 4.27
C TYR A 98 3.24 -12.04 4.95
N HIS A 99 2.15 -12.79 4.72
CA HIS A 99 1.99 -14.14 5.25
C HIS A 99 3.01 -15.16 4.71
N ILE A 100 3.42 -15.02 3.44
CA ILE A 100 4.51 -15.82 2.87
C ILE A 100 5.84 -15.50 3.59
N TYR A 101 6.05 -14.23 3.90
CA TYR A 101 7.26 -13.75 4.58
C TYR A 101 7.29 -14.09 6.09
N ASP A 102 6.12 -14.25 6.74
CA ASP A 102 6.01 -14.85 8.07
C ASP A 102 6.57 -16.28 8.08
N ARG A 103 6.22 -17.08 7.06
CA ARG A 103 6.74 -18.44 6.89
C ARG A 103 8.22 -18.45 6.56
N LEU A 104 8.68 -17.50 5.74
CA LEU A 104 10.10 -17.35 5.46
C LEU A 104 10.88 -16.99 6.73
N LEU A 105 10.31 -16.15 7.61
CA LEU A 105 10.92 -15.84 8.90
C LEU A 105 11.03 -17.09 9.78
N LEU A 106 9.98 -17.92 9.85
CA LEU A 106 10.01 -19.20 10.58
C LEU A 106 11.05 -20.16 9.98
N PHE A 107 11.08 -20.30 8.66
CA PHE A 107 12.04 -21.13 7.93
C PHE A 107 13.48 -20.71 8.28
N ARG A 108 13.77 -19.42 8.19
CA ARG A 108 15.09 -18.86 8.54
C ARG A 108 15.49 -19.12 9.98
N LYS A 109 14.55 -19.04 10.92
CA LYS A 109 14.80 -19.33 12.34
C LYS A 109 15.15 -20.81 12.53
N ARG A 110 14.39 -21.73 11.92
CA ARG A 110 14.62 -23.17 12.05
C ARG A 110 15.92 -23.63 11.38
N THR A 111 16.28 -23.05 10.24
CA THR A 111 17.53 -23.37 9.53
C THR A 111 18.75 -22.54 9.99
N ASN A 112 18.60 -21.71 11.03
CA ASN A 112 19.62 -20.74 11.48
C ASN A 112 20.22 -19.89 10.34
N LEU A 113 19.40 -19.49 9.36
CA LEU A 113 19.88 -18.78 8.17
C LEU A 113 20.19 -17.31 8.48
N LYS A 114 21.49 -16.98 8.47
CA LYS A 114 21.98 -15.62 8.76
C LYS A 114 22.10 -14.72 7.53
N LYS A 115 22.04 -15.27 6.32
CA LYS A 115 22.23 -14.49 5.07
C LYS A 115 21.12 -13.43 4.94
N PRO A 116 21.43 -12.12 4.88
CA PRO A 116 20.41 -11.08 4.73
C PRO A 116 19.76 -11.12 3.34
N ILE A 117 18.58 -10.51 3.23
CA ILE A 117 17.91 -10.21 1.95
C ILE A 117 18.04 -8.71 1.74
N TYR A 118 18.77 -8.27 0.71
CA TYR A 118 19.05 -6.85 0.46
C TYR A 118 19.51 -6.12 1.74
N GLU A 119 20.53 -6.67 2.42
CA GLU A 119 21.09 -6.13 3.67
C GLU A 119 20.15 -6.13 4.89
N HIS A 120 18.88 -6.52 4.72
CA HIS A 120 17.95 -6.68 5.83
C HIS A 120 17.99 -8.09 6.43
N THR A 121 18.10 -8.16 7.75
CA THR A 121 18.01 -9.40 8.53
C THR A 121 16.55 -9.86 8.70
N CYS A 122 15.62 -8.91 8.76
CA CYS A 122 14.19 -9.17 8.84
C CYS A 122 13.59 -9.29 7.42
N PRO A 123 12.97 -10.43 7.06
CA PRO A 123 12.34 -10.61 5.76
C PRO A 123 11.27 -9.56 5.46
N HIS A 124 10.45 -9.17 6.43
CA HIS A 124 9.40 -8.15 6.23
C HIS A 124 9.98 -6.78 5.87
N SER A 125 11.15 -6.43 6.41
CA SER A 125 11.84 -5.20 6.03
C SER A 125 12.31 -5.26 4.58
N ALA A 126 12.83 -6.41 4.14
CA ALA A 126 13.18 -6.64 2.74
C ALA A 126 11.95 -6.60 1.82
N LEU A 127 10.82 -7.18 2.21
CA LEU A 127 9.56 -7.11 1.43
C LEU A 127 9.13 -5.66 1.19
N ARG A 128 9.15 -4.82 2.23
CA ARG A 128 8.83 -3.39 2.12
C ARG A 128 9.78 -2.66 1.17
N LEU A 129 11.08 -2.96 1.24
CA LEU A 129 12.06 -2.41 0.33
C LEU A 129 11.80 -2.82 -1.12
N ILE A 130 11.55 -4.11 -1.36
CA ILE A 130 11.25 -4.68 -2.68
C ILE A 130 10.00 -4.02 -3.28
N LEU A 131 8.91 -3.96 -2.50
CA LEU A 131 7.67 -3.31 -2.91
C LEU A 131 7.93 -1.87 -3.36
N ARG A 132 8.63 -1.09 -2.53
CA ARG A 132 8.96 0.31 -2.84
C ARG A 132 9.82 0.41 -4.10
N ALA A 133 10.91 -0.35 -4.16
CA ALA A 133 11.82 -0.30 -5.29
C ALA A 133 11.10 -0.58 -6.61
N ILE A 134 10.23 -1.60 -6.65
CA ILE A 134 9.48 -1.94 -7.85
C ILE A 134 8.40 -0.90 -8.14
N LEU A 135 7.62 -0.48 -7.13
CA LEU A 135 6.54 0.50 -7.30
C LEU A 135 7.07 1.79 -7.94
N PHE A 136 8.18 2.32 -7.41
CA PHE A 136 8.79 3.57 -7.89
C PHE A 136 9.65 3.38 -9.14
N SER A 137 10.04 2.16 -9.51
CA SER A 137 10.67 1.90 -10.82
C SER A 137 9.72 2.09 -12.01
N TYR A 138 8.39 1.98 -11.76
CA TYR A 138 7.33 2.15 -12.75
C TYR A 138 6.58 3.48 -12.60
N TYR A 139 7.19 4.47 -11.95
CA TYR A 139 6.52 5.73 -11.60
C TYR A 139 5.90 6.42 -12.82
N TYR A 140 4.57 6.59 -12.81
CA TYR A 140 3.80 7.10 -13.95
C TYR A 140 3.55 8.60 -13.81
N LEU A 141 4.10 9.43 -14.70
CA LEU A 141 4.11 10.91 -14.58
C LEU A 141 2.74 11.62 -14.48
N GLU A 142 1.58 10.96 -14.69
CA GLU A 142 0.26 11.62 -14.57
C GLU A 142 -0.56 11.22 -13.32
N HIS A 143 0.05 10.54 -12.34
CA HIS A 143 -0.65 10.10 -11.11
C HIS A 143 -0.94 11.24 -10.10
N ASP A 144 -0.14 12.31 -10.09
CA ASP A 144 -0.24 13.44 -9.14
C ASP A 144 -1.66 14.00 -9.04
N ASN A 145 -2.36 14.12 -10.17
CA ASN A 145 -3.70 14.70 -10.19
C ASN A 145 -4.72 13.85 -9.40
N ILE A 146 -4.58 12.52 -9.44
CA ILE A 146 -5.51 11.61 -8.74
C ILE A 146 -5.26 11.60 -7.23
N ILE A 147 -3.99 11.67 -6.82
CA ILE A 147 -3.62 11.78 -5.40
C ILE A 147 -4.10 13.13 -4.84
N LYS A 148 -3.87 14.22 -5.58
CA LYS A 148 -4.36 15.56 -5.22
C LYS A 148 -5.88 15.60 -5.09
N GLU A 149 -6.61 15.07 -6.08
CA GLU A 149 -8.08 14.96 -6.02
C GLU A 149 -8.56 14.17 -4.79
N PHE A 150 -7.87 13.10 -4.38
CA PHE A 150 -8.22 12.32 -3.20
C PHE A 150 -8.07 13.13 -1.91
N TYR A 151 -6.94 13.82 -1.70
CA TYR A 151 -6.70 14.60 -0.48
C TYR A 151 -7.50 15.91 -0.44
N GLU A 152 -7.71 16.58 -1.57
CA GLU A 152 -8.59 17.75 -1.63
C GLU A 152 -10.03 17.39 -1.27
N ALA A 153 -10.51 16.24 -1.74
CA ALA A 153 -11.84 15.76 -1.37
C ALA A 153 -11.92 15.45 0.14
N ALA A 154 -10.85 14.90 0.73
CA ALA A 154 -10.78 14.65 2.17
C ALA A 154 -10.87 15.94 3.00
N LEU A 155 -10.10 16.97 2.65
CA LEU A 155 -10.13 18.27 3.35
C LEU A 155 -11.51 18.93 3.26
N LYS A 156 -12.14 18.91 2.08
CA LYS A 156 -13.50 19.45 1.89
C LYS A 156 -14.55 18.74 2.75
N MET A 157 -14.38 17.43 3.00
CA MET A 157 -15.27 16.67 3.89
C MET A 157 -15.08 17.04 5.37
N GLU A 158 -13.89 17.48 5.76
CA GLU A 158 -13.58 17.90 7.14
C GLU A 158 -14.17 19.29 7.45
N ASP A 159 -14.19 20.20 6.47
CA ASP A 159 -14.76 21.55 6.62
C ASP A 159 -16.30 21.61 6.63
N SER A 160 -16.97 20.63 6.06
CA SER A 160 -18.44 20.58 6.00
C SER A 160 -19.02 20.21 7.37
N GLU A 161 -19.11 21.19 8.29
CA GLU A 161 -19.60 21.06 9.68
C GLU A 161 -21.10 20.66 9.83
N GLY A 162 -21.72 19.93 8.91
CA GLY A 162 -23.13 19.56 9.09
C GLY A 162 -23.80 18.67 8.06
N ASP A 163 -23.22 18.52 6.86
CA ASP A 163 -23.75 17.60 5.85
C ASP A 163 -22.71 16.51 5.58
N HIS A 164 -22.87 15.34 6.20
CA HIS A 164 -22.09 14.13 5.89
C HIS A 164 -22.45 13.54 4.51
N HIS A 165 -23.07 14.32 3.64
CA HIS A 165 -23.22 13.96 2.24
C HIS A 165 -21.84 13.93 1.60
N CYS A 166 -21.44 12.75 1.14
CA CYS A 166 -20.27 12.65 0.29
C CYS A 166 -20.45 13.53 -0.93
N ILE A 167 -19.67 14.59 -0.98
CA ILE A 167 -19.46 15.43 -2.16
C ILE A 167 -18.96 14.58 -3.36
N ILE A 168 -18.51 13.34 -3.09
CA ILE A 168 -17.86 12.42 -4.03
C ILE A 168 -18.85 11.43 -4.67
N LEU A 169 -19.99 11.14 -4.04
CA LEU A 169 -20.99 10.17 -4.50
C LEU A 169 -22.37 10.79 -4.34
N GLU A 170 -22.84 11.54 -5.34
CA GLU A 170 -24.11 12.27 -5.32
C GLU A 170 -25.35 11.37 -5.10
N ASP A 171 -25.24 10.04 -5.19
CA ASP A 171 -26.37 9.11 -5.19
C ASP A 171 -26.44 8.10 -4.00
N ASN A 172 -25.53 8.15 -3.02
CA ASN A 172 -25.58 7.19 -1.89
C ASN A 172 -25.70 7.87 -0.52
N MET A 173 -26.88 7.71 0.09
CA MET A 173 -27.21 8.14 1.46
C MET A 173 -26.34 7.49 2.56
N ASP A 174 -25.60 6.41 2.26
CA ASP A 174 -24.71 5.69 3.19
C ASP A 174 -23.24 5.83 2.78
N CYS A 175 -22.78 7.06 2.52
CA CYS A 175 -21.43 7.25 2.05
C CYS A 175 -20.39 7.27 3.18
N ASN A 176 -19.50 6.27 3.18
CA ASN A 176 -18.47 6.07 4.20
C ASN A 176 -17.09 6.63 3.79
N CYS A 177 -17.02 7.79 3.10
CA CYS A 177 -15.75 8.30 2.56
C CYS A 177 -14.70 8.64 3.62
N LEU A 178 -15.11 9.11 4.81
CA LEU A 178 -14.16 9.33 5.91
C LEU A 178 -13.48 8.01 6.32
N HIS A 179 -14.25 6.92 6.38
CA HIS A 179 -13.68 5.60 6.64
C HIS A 179 -12.76 5.16 5.49
N SER A 180 -13.16 5.33 4.23
CA SER A 180 -12.30 5.02 3.08
C SER A 180 -11.00 5.82 3.09
N PHE A 181 -11.04 7.10 3.50
CA PHE A 181 -9.86 7.94 3.65
C PHE A 181 -8.93 7.40 4.75
N ASN A 182 -9.47 7.17 5.95
CA ASN A 182 -8.72 6.63 7.08
C ASN A 182 -8.15 5.24 6.78
N GLU A 183 -8.92 4.39 6.12
CA GLU A 183 -8.50 3.06 5.69
C GLU A 183 -7.33 3.16 4.70
N THR A 184 -7.41 4.08 3.72
CA THR A 184 -6.34 4.30 2.73
C THR A 184 -5.04 4.72 3.42
N ASN A 185 -5.09 5.73 4.30
CA ASN A 185 -3.91 6.21 5.02
C ASN A 185 -3.31 5.13 5.93
N ARG A 186 -4.16 4.35 6.62
CA ARG A 186 -3.68 3.20 7.42
C ARG A 186 -2.96 2.19 6.55
N LYS A 187 -3.53 1.80 5.40
CA LYS A 187 -2.94 0.83 4.47
C LYS A 187 -1.60 1.33 3.91
N LEU A 188 -1.51 2.61 3.52
CA LEU A 188 -0.26 3.24 3.10
C LEU A 188 0.78 3.24 4.22
N GLY A 189 0.37 3.52 5.46
CA GLY A 189 1.23 3.46 6.64
C GLY A 189 1.81 2.07 6.88
N GLU A 190 0.98 1.02 6.83
CA GLU A 190 1.41 -0.38 7.02
C GLU A 190 2.44 -0.85 5.99
N MET A 191 2.31 -0.36 4.76
CA MET A 191 3.26 -0.60 3.65
C MET A 191 4.47 0.34 3.65
N HIS A 192 4.53 1.33 4.56
CA HIS A 192 5.51 2.43 4.55
C HIS A 192 5.56 3.21 3.22
N LEU A 193 4.38 3.47 2.64
CA LEU A 193 4.21 4.18 1.39
C LEU A 193 3.67 5.60 1.56
N LEU A 194 3.22 5.99 2.75
CA LEU A 194 2.61 7.31 2.97
C LEU A 194 3.57 8.45 2.57
N GLU A 195 4.72 8.56 3.22
CA GLU A 195 5.72 9.57 2.87
C GLU A 195 6.19 9.48 1.40
N PRO A 196 6.68 8.33 0.88
CA PRO A 196 7.28 8.29 -0.44
C PRO A 196 6.28 8.36 -1.60
N LEU A 197 5.00 8.05 -1.38
CA LEU A 197 3.98 8.06 -2.44
C LEU A 197 3.12 9.33 -2.42
N VAL A 198 2.80 9.86 -1.25
CA VAL A 198 1.86 10.99 -1.13
C VAL A 198 2.43 12.22 -0.44
N GLY A 199 3.64 12.15 0.14
CA GLY A 199 4.18 13.22 0.99
C GLY A 199 4.26 14.59 0.29
N GLN A 200 4.75 14.62 -0.95
CA GLN A 200 4.83 15.86 -1.72
C GLN A 200 3.46 16.38 -2.12
N ASP A 201 2.58 15.51 -2.64
CA ASP A 201 1.22 15.90 -3.05
C ASP A 201 0.41 16.40 -1.86
N LEU A 202 0.53 15.76 -0.70
CA LEU A 202 -0.13 16.17 0.53
C LEU A 202 0.35 17.55 1.00
N THR A 203 1.68 17.79 0.94
CA THR A 203 2.26 19.09 1.28
C THR A 203 1.74 20.20 0.35
N ASP A 204 1.69 19.92 -0.96
CA ASP A 204 1.15 20.85 -1.96
C ASP A 204 -0.34 21.14 -1.71
N VAL A 205 -1.14 20.11 -1.44
CA VAL A 205 -2.59 20.24 -1.19
C VAL A 205 -2.85 21.07 0.06
N ILE A 206 -2.15 20.79 1.16
CA ILE A 206 -2.28 21.56 2.41
C ILE A 206 -1.90 23.03 2.16
N TYR A 207 -0.76 23.28 1.50
CA TYR A 207 -0.32 24.64 1.20
C TYR A 207 -1.35 25.41 0.37
N ASN A 208 -1.86 24.80 -0.70
CA ASN A 208 -2.85 25.43 -1.60
C ASN A 208 -4.20 25.65 -0.90
N TYR A 209 -4.61 24.71 -0.07
CA TYR A 209 -5.83 24.81 0.73
C TYR A 209 -5.72 25.97 1.74
N THR A 210 -4.65 26.02 2.54
CA THR A 210 -4.41 27.11 3.50
C THR A 210 -4.32 28.46 2.79
N HIS A 211 -3.60 28.54 1.67
CA HIS A 211 -3.50 29.77 0.89
C HIS A 211 -4.88 30.24 0.39
N SER A 212 -5.68 29.32 -0.15
CA SER A 212 -7.03 29.63 -0.65
C SER A 212 -7.96 30.05 0.48
N HIS A 213 -7.87 29.42 1.65
CA HIS A 213 -8.64 29.77 2.84
C HIS A 213 -8.28 31.18 3.35
N ILE A 214 -6.98 31.50 3.43
CA ILE A 214 -6.49 32.85 3.79
C ILE A 214 -7.00 33.88 2.77
N GLN A 215 -6.88 33.60 1.47
CA GLN A 215 -7.41 34.49 0.44
C GLN A 215 -8.92 34.68 0.59
N LYS A 216 -9.70 33.65 0.90
CA LYS A 216 -11.15 33.77 1.07
C LYS A 216 -11.56 34.62 2.28
N ILE A 217 -10.85 34.48 3.39
CA ILE A 217 -11.17 35.18 4.64
C ILE A 217 -10.63 36.61 4.67
N CYS A 218 -9.42 36.82 4.15
CA CYS A 218 -8.70 38.08 4.27
C CYS A 218 -8.83 39.00 3.05
N LYS A 219 -9.36 38.51 1.91
CA LYS A 219 -9.50 39.35 0.71
C LYS A 219 -10.53 40.45 0.96
N ASP A 220 -10.10 41.68 0.70
CA ASP A 220 -10.89 42.93 0.82
C ASP A 220 -11.38 43.26 2.25
N SER A 221 -10.85 42.61 3.28
CA SER A 221 -11.14 42.91 4.70
C SER A 221 -9.87 43.30 5.46
N PHE A 222 -9.63 44.61 5.56
CA PHE A 222 -8.48 45.18 6.27
C PHE A 222 -8.78 45.58 7.72
N ASP A 223 -10.06 45.58 8.10
CA ASP A 223 -10.52 46.11 9.39
C ASP A 223 -10.70 45.01 10.47
N THR A 224 -10.48 43.73 10.11
CA THR A 224 -10.74 42.59 11.00
C THR A 224 -9.45 41.79 11.23
N ASN A 225 -9.12 41.50 12.49
CA ASN A 225 -7.98 40.64 12.83
C ASN A 225 -8.37 39.16 12.76
N TYR A 226 -7.88 38.47 11.72
CA TYR A 226 -8.17 37.05 11.47
C TYR A 226 -7.17 36.07 12.10
N ILE A 227 -6.17 36.55 12.85
CA ILE A 227 -5.13 35.69 13.46
C ILE A 227 -5.77 34.60 14.33
N TRP A 228 -6.73 34.97 15.20
CA TRP A 228 -7.41 34.02 16.08
C TRP A 228 -8.27 32.99 15.33
N THR A 229 -8.80 33.35 14.16
CA THR A 229 -9.56 32.43 13.32
C THR A 229 -8.63 31.41 12.67
N LEU A 230 -7.49 31.86 12.15
CA LEU A 230 -6.49 31.01 11.52
C LEU A 230 -5.78 30.08 12.52
N GLU A 231 -5.50 30.55 13.73
CA GLU A 231 -4.90 29.73 14.81
C GLU A 231 -5.82 28.59 15.27
N LYS A 232 -7.14 28.73 15.09
CA LYS A 232 -8.11 27.70 15.46
C LYS A 232 -8.30 26.64 14.37
N SER A 233 -7.83 26.92 13.15
CA SER A 233 -7.92 26.06 11.96
C SER A 233 -6.62 25.31 11.64
N ALA A 234 -5.56 25.55 12.42
CA ALA A 234 -4.25 24.89 12.34
C ALA A 234 -4.13 23.78 13.40
#